data_AF-A0AAN8MQJ2-F1
#
_entry.id   AF-A0AAN8MQJ2-F1
#
_cell.length_a   1.000
_cell.length_b   1.000
_cell.length_c   1.000
_cell.angle_alpha   90.00
_cell.angle_beta   90.00
_cell.angle_gamma   90.00
#
_symmetry.space_group_name_H-M   'P 1'
#
loop_
_entity.id
_entity.type
_entity.pdbx_description
1 polymer ?
#
loop_
_entity_poly.entity_id
_entity_poly.type
_entity_poly.pdbx_seq_one_letter_code
_entity_poly.pdbx_strand_id
1 'polypeptide(L)'
;MAPKKVLVVGAGAAGMSCAHHLSNHPDLFEVTVLESTSSCGGQAFSIPLDETRHGASWLNQGVQGGSHIFRHTFSMFRSQGYDVHPVNLQISFGKGRHFWTNVFPTVFHEEHNKDIRKFRRVLKIIKWFSLAFVFIPIKVLLKIFWFSKEFGDYMIMPSLALFLGTGNATPDVNSVILERLYGSPTVGMWYDPETADKSKKKEGILSGNNPEMVVFPNLSQFYETWRKSLVGRGVDVRLNTEVIEVLERGKKGVKVHVKNIGNNTGRNEETVEEYDEIVFACLADTAKRILGKQATWRERFILGSTKWSDDVTVTHWDANYMERHYTNHFDEEQVAMASKTGRDDSARIAQGKEFSPMYYIKPYDQEPDKLEMISIPTLTSF
;
A
#
# COMPACT_ATOMS: atom_id res chain seq x y z
N MET A 1 -38.62 -6.98 -15.56
CA MET A 1 -37.81 -8.22 -15.50
C MET A 1 -37.43 -8.44 -14.05
N ALA A 2 -37.23 -9.68 -13.61
CA ALA A 2 -36.73 -9.91 -12.25
C ALA A 2 -35.30 -9.36 -12.11
N PRO A 3 -34.91 -8.85 -10.91
CA PRO A 3 -33.53 -8.46 -10.66
C PRO A 3 -32.57 -9.62 -10.92
N LYS A 4 -31.40 -9.34 -11.49
CA LYS A 4 -30.35 -10.33 -11.69
C LYS A 4 -29.69 -10.67 -10.35
N LYS A 5 -29.51 -11.96 -10.07
CA LYS A 5 -28.77 -12.45 -8.91
C LYS A 5 -27.27 -12.40 -9.18
N VAL A 6 -26.56 -11.56 -8.44
CA VAL A 6 -25.13 -11.34 -8.59
C VAL A 6 -24.40 -11.83 -7.35
N LEU A 7 -23.51 -12.81 -7.54
CA LEU A 7 -22.59 -13.27 -6.51
C LEU A 7 -21.28 -12.47 -6.57
N VAL A 8 -20.87 -11.88 -5.45
CA VAL A 8 -19.56 -11.25 -5.26
C VAL A 8 -18.72 -12.13 -4.33
N VAL A 9 -17.55 -12.58 -4.80
CA VAL A 9 -16.64 -13.45 -4.04
C VAL A 9 -15.52 -12.63 -3.42
N GLY A 10 -15.54 -12.49 -2.09
CA GLY A 10 -14.62 -11.71 -1.27
C GLY A 10 -15.22 -10.37 -0.80
N ALA A 11 -15.13 -10.09 0.50
CA ALA A 11 -15.59 -8.86 1.14
C ALA A 11 -14.45 -7.91 1.53
N GLY A 12 -13.36 -7.92 0.75
CA GLY A 12 -12.34 -6.85 0.79
C GLY A 12 -12.84 -5.55 0.13
N ALA A 13 -11.96 -4.54 0.06
CA ALA A 13 -12.28 -3.22 -0.51
C ALA A 13 -13.00 -3.29 -1.87
N ALA A 14 -12.50 -4.14 -2.78
CA ALA A 14 -13.05 -4.30 -4.12
C ALA A 14 -14.47 -4.90 -4.12
N GLY A 15 -14.70 -5.95 -3.33
CA GLY A 15 -16.00 -6.63 -3.26
C GLY A 15 -17.06 -5.79 -2.56
N MET A 16 -16.68 -5.15 -1.44
CA MET A 16 -17.54 -4.20 -0.72
C MET A 16 -17.94 -3.02 -1.62
N SER A 17 -16.99 -2.48 -2.39
CA SER A 17 -17.28 -1.41 -3.36
C SER A 17 -18.19 -1.88 -4.49
N CYS A 18 -17.98 -3.08 -5.03
CA CYS A 18 -18.84 -3.66 -6.06
C CYS A 18 -20.28 -3.81 -5.55
N ALA A 19 -20.45 -4.45 -4.39
CA ALA A 19 -21.75 -4.65 -3.77
C ALA A 19 -22.45 -3.31 -3.46
N HIS A 20 -21.69 -2.31 -2.98
CA HIS A 20 -22.22 -0.96 -2.74
C HIS A 20 -22.83 -0.37 -4.01
N HIS A 21 -22.11 -0.38 -5.13
CA HIS A 21 -22.62 0.23 -6.36
C HIS A 21 -23.77 -0.55 -6.98
N LEU A 22 -23.74 -1.90 -6.94
CA LEU A 22 -24.86 -2.72 -7.40
C LEU A 22 -26.12 -2.50 -6.56
N SER A 23 -25.97 -2.34 -5.23
CA SER A 23 -27.09 -2.11 -4.31
C SER A 23 -27.84 -0.79 -4.53
N ASN A 24 -27.28 0.15 -5.30
CA ASN A 24 -27.96 1.39 -5.69
C ASN A 24 -29.05 1.15 -6.77
N HIS A 25 -29.12 -0.05 -7.34
CA HIS A 25 -30.08 -0.45 -8.37
C HIS A 25 -30.81 -1.75 -7.97
N PRO A 26 -31.58 -1.75 -6.87
CA PRO A 26 -32.22 -2.96 -6.35
C PRO A 26 -33.32 -3.52 -7.28
N ASP A 27 -33.80 -2.72 -8.22
CA ASP A 27 -34.70 -3.14 -9.30
C ASP A 27 -34.00 -3.96 -10.39
N LEU A 28 -32.67 -3.84 -10.49
CA LEU A 28 -31.84 -4.52 -11.47
C LEU A 28 -31.01 -5.66 -10.88
N PHE A 29 -30.63 -5.57 -9.60
CA PHE A 29 -29.71 -6.54 -8.97
C PHE A 29 -30.16 -6.98 -7.58
N GLU A 30 -30.07 -8.29 -7.35
CA GLU A 30 -30.09 -8.93 -6.03
C GLU A 30 -28.65 -9.38 -5.75
N VAL A 31 -28.02 -8.86 -4.69
CA VAL A 31 -26.58 -9.01 -4.47
C VAL A 31 -26.30 -9.88 -3.26
N THR A 32 -25.45 -10.89 -3.45
CA THR A 32 -24.88 -11.71 -2.36
C THR A 32 -23.37 -11.54 -2.33
N VAL A 33 -22.79 -11.32 -1.15
CA VAL A 33 -21.35 -11.24 -0.92
C VAL A 33 -20.93 -12.40 -0.01
N LEU A 34 -20.01 -13.23 -0.48
CA LEU A 34 -19.47 -14.35 0.29
C LEU A 34 -18.01 -14.09 0.65
N GLU A 35 -17.69 -14.18 1.94
CA GLU A 35 -16.37 -13.96 2.51
C GLU A 35 -15.95 -15.17 3.33
N SER A 36 -14.76 -15.72 3.04
CA SER A 36 -14.27 -16.94 3.68
C SER A 36 -13.83 -16.70 5.13
N THR A 37 -13.49 -15.46 5.49
CA THR A 37 -13.09 -15.09 6.85
C THR A 37 -14.27 -14.58 7.69
N SER A 38 -14.03 -14.37 8.98
CA SER A 38 -15.04 -13.90 9.94
C SER A 38 -15.29 -12.39 9.91
N SER A 39 -14.67 -11.65 8.98
CA SER A 39 -14.75 -10.18 8.91
C SER A 39 -14.58 -9.65 7.48
N CYS A 40 -15.18 -8.51 7.17
CA CYS A 40 -14.90 -7.77 5.94
C CYS A 40 -13.55 -7.02 6.03
N GLY A 41 -13.02 -6.59 4.89
CA GLY A 41 -11.83 -5.73 4.78
C GLY A 41 -10.58 -6.41 4.24
N GLY A 42 -10.44 -7.73 4.44
CA GLY A 42 -9.28 -8.50 3.96
C GLY A 42 -7.98 -7.98 4.59
N GLN A 43 -7.04 -7.49 3.77
CA GLN A 43 -5.76 -6.92 4.22
C GLN A 43 -5.88 -5.57 4.95
N ALA A 44 -7.08 -4.99 4.98
CA ALA A 44 -7.36 -3.71 5.62
C ALA A 44 -8.14 -3.94 6.93
N PHE A 45 -7.41 -4.18 8.02
CA PHE A 45 -7.98 -4.46 9.34
C PHE A 45 -7.20 -3.77 10.46
N SER A 46 -7.83 -3.74 11.63
CA SER A 46 -7.28 -3.21 12.87
C SER A 46 -7.24 -4.28 13.95
N ILE A 47 -6.21 -4.24 14.79
CA ILE A 47 -6.09 -5.07 15.99
C ILE A 47 -6.26 -4.20 17.25
N PRO A 48 -6.82 -4.76 18.34
CA PRO A 48 -6.95 -4.04 19.60
C PRO A 48 -5.59 -3.88 20.29
N LEU A 49 -5.46 -2.80 21.07
CA LEU A 49 -4.32 -2.50 21.92
C LEU A 49 -4.78 -2.18 23.34
N ASP A 50 -3.87 -2.32 24.30
CA ASP A 50 -4.05 -1.81 25.64
C ASP A 50 -3.79 -0.29 25.67
N GLU A 51 -4.87 0.48 25.74
CA GLU A 51 -4.82 1.95 25.78
C GLU A 51 -4.03 2.50 26.97
N THR A 52 -4.12 1.84 28.13
CA THR A 52 -3.40 2.30 29.34
C THR A 52 -1.90 2.18 29.20
N ARG A 53 -1.46 1.22 28.36
CA ARG A 53 -0.05 0.95 28.10
C ARG A 53 0.49 1.73 26.91
N HIS A 54 -0.30 1.85 25.85
CA HIS A 54 0.17 2.32 24.55
C HIS A 54 -0.35 3.71 24.17
N GLY A 55 -1.33 4.26 24.90
CA GLY A 55 -1.97 5.54 24.56
C GLY A 55 -2.90 5.47 23.35
N ALA A 56 -3.16 4.26 22.82
CA ALA A 56 -4.16 3.99 21.80
C ALA A 56 -4.81 2.62 22.05
N SER A 57 -6.09 2.51 21.72
CA SER A 57 -6.90 1.30 21.90
C SER A 57 -6.89 0.36 20.69
N TRP A 58 -6.28 0.76 19.58
CA TRP A 58 -6.17 -0.05 18.36
C TRP A 58 -5.02 0.41 17.46
N LEU A 59 -4.61 -0.45 16.53
CA LEU A 59 -3.76 -0.09 15.40
C LEU A 59 -4.25 -0.76 14.11
N ASN A 60 -4.05 -0.09 12.97
CA ASN A 60 -4.24 -0.71 11.66
C ASN A 60 -3.04 -1.60 11.33
N GLN A 61 -3.28 -2.86 10.97
CA GLN A 61 -2.24 -3.79 10.53
C GLN A 61 -2.33 -3.95 9.01
N GLY A 62 -1.18 -3.82 8.33
CA GLY A 62 -1.14 -3.73 6.86
C GLY A 62 -1.40 -2.30 6.39
N VAL A 63 -2.61 -2.02 5.90
CA VAL A 63 -2.97 -0.71 5.34
C VAL A 63 -3.20 0.31 6.46
N GLN A 64 -2.38 1.36 6.54
CA GLN A 64 -2.49 2.38 7.60
C GLN A 64 -2.95 3.75 7.12
N GLY A 65 -2.65 4.09 5.88
CA GLY A 65 -2.82 5.44 5.38
C GLY A 65 -2.55 5.52 3.89
N GLY A 66 -2.58 6.75 3.39
CA GLY A 66 -2.38 7.00 1.97
C GLY A 66 -2.19 8.47 1.67
N SER A 67 -1.86 8.77 0.42
CA SER A 67 -1.81 10.16 -0.03
C SER A 67 -3.21 10.70 -0.29
N HIS A 68 -3.31 12.03 -0.36
CA HIS A 68 -4.56 12.74 -0.63
C HIS A 68 -5.25 12.35 -1.97
N ILE A 69 -4.60 11.56 -2.82
CA ILE A 69 -5.13 11.14 -4.13
C ILE A 69 -6.22 10.07 -4.03
N PHE A 70 -6.37 9.40 -2.88
CA PHE A 70 -7.35 8.32 -2.66
C PHE A 70 -8.79 8.83 -2.46
N ARG A 71 -9.25 9.68 -3.38
CA ARG A 71 -10.54 10.39 -3.32
C ARG A 71 -11.73 9.44 -3.15
N HIS A 72 -11.74 8.31 -3.85
CA HIS A 72 -12.83 7.33 -3.75
C HIS A 72 -12.85 6.64 -2.38
N THR A 73 -11.69 6.28 -1.84
CA THR A 73 -11.58 5.71 -0.50
C THR A 73 -12.07 6.69 0.55
N PHE A 74 -11.67 7.96 0.48
CA PHE A 74 -12.13 8.99 1.44
C PHE A 74 -13.62 9.29 1.32
N SER A 75 -14.15 9.32 0.09
CA SER A 75 -15.59 9.43 -0.13
C SER A 75 -16.34 8.28 0.55
N MET A 76 -15.82 7.06 0.44
CA MET A 76 -16.42 5.90 1.10
C MET A 76 -16.32 6.00 2.62
N PHE A 77 -15.17 6.35 3.19
CA PHE A 77 -15.03 6.59 4.64
C PHE A 77 -16.08 7.59 5.14
N ARG A 78 -16.18 8.75 4.49
CA ARG A 78 -17.13 9.81 4.88
C ARG A 78 -18.58 9.37 4.74
N SER A 79 -18.91 8.60 3.71
CA SER A 79 -20.26 8.03 3.54
C SER A 79 -20.67 7.08 4.67
N GLN A 80 -19.69 6.51 5.39
CA GLN A 80 -19.91 5.64 6.55
C GLN A 80 -19.67 6.36 7.88
N GLY A 81 -19.47 7.69 7.87
CA GLY A 81 -19.27 8.50 9.08
C GLY A 81 -17.84 8.53 9.62
N TYR A 82 -16.84 8.15 8.82
CA TYR A 82 -15.43 8.21 9.19
C TYR A 82 -14.70 9.29 8.40
N ASP A 83 -13.73 9.96 9.03
CA ASP A 83 -12.83 10.89 8.33
C ASP A 83 -11.39 10.37 8.35
N VAL A 84 -10.52 11.08 7.64
CA VAL A 84 -9.08 10.82 7.59
C VAL A 84 -8.32 11.98 8.22
N HIS A 85 -7.21 11.69 8.89
CA HIS A 85 -6.46 12.70 9.60
C HIS A 85 -5.12 12.96 8.91
N PRO A 86 -4.77 14.23 8.63
CA PRO A 86 -3.50 14.55 8.01
C PRO A 86 -2.35 14.19 8.94
N VAL A 87 -1.23 13.80 8.35
CA VAL A 87 -0.04 13.42 9.08
C VAL A 87 1.22 13.92 8.39
N ASN A 88 2.19 14.35 9.18
CA ASN A 88 3.49 14.76 8.65
C ASN A 88 4.34 13.51 8.43
N LEU A 89 4.52 13.12 7.16
CA LEU A 89 5.28 11.92 6.82
C LEU A 89 6.76 12.14 7.11
N GLN A 90 7.25 11.55 8.18
CA GLN A 90 8.68 11.51 8.52
C GLN A 90 9.19 10.07 8.44
N ILE A 91 10.30 9.88 7.74
CA ILE A 91 10.84 8.56 7.46
C ILE A 91 12.32 8.49 7.85
N SER A 92 12.70 7.41 8.53
CA SER A 92 14.09 7.04 8.78
C SER A 92 14.50 5.92 7.85
N PHE A 93 15.40 6.22 6.91
CA PHE A 93 15.98 5.22 6.01
C PHE A 93 17.34 4.78 6.53
N GLY A 94 17.59 3.47 6.58
CA GLY A 94 18.89 2.93 6.97
C GLY A 94 19.28 3.26 8.42
N LYS A 95 20.58 3.11 8.72
CA LYS A 95 21.21 3.43 10.00
C LYS A 95 22.68 3.80 9.83
N GLY A 96 23.22 4.61 10.74
CA GLY A 96 24.64 4.95 10.80
C GLY A 96 25.10 5.64 9.51
N ARG A 97 26.13 5.10 8.85
CA ARG A 97 26.64 5.64 7.57
C ARG A 97 25.57 5.65 6.47
N HIS A 98 24.66 4.68 6.46
CA HIS A 98 23.59 4.59 5.46
C HIS A 98 22.31 5.32 5.89
N PHE A 99 22.34 6.06 7.01
CA PHE A 99 21.17 6.80 7.49
C PHE A 99 20.86 8.00 6.60
N TRP A 100 19.59 8.10 6.21
CA TRP A 100 19.05 9.30 5.59
C TRP A 100 17.56 9.47 5.88
N THR A 101 17.06 10.69 5.69
CA THR A 101 15.66 11.04 5.94
C THR A 101 15.16 12.07 4.94
N ASN A 102 13.84 12.14 4.73
CA ASN A 102 13.22 13.23 3.98
C ASN A 102 13.28 14.60 4.72
N VAL A 103 13.45 14.58 6.04
CA VAL A 103 13.26 15.79 6.88
C VAL A 103 14.47 16.74 6.83
N PHE A 104 15.66 16.27 7.18
CA PHE A 104 16.89 17.08 7.32
C PHE A 104 18.07 16.50 6.52
N PRO A 105 19.15 17.27 6.27
CA PRO A 105 20.30 16.75 5.52
C PRO A 105 21.08 15.71 6.32
N THR A 106 21.60 14.68 5.63
CA THR A 106 22.49 13.68 6.24
C THR A 106 23.73 13.48 5.37
N VAL A 107 24.78 12.86 5.93
CA VAL A 107 26.03 12.61 5.19
C VAL A 107 25.77 11.81 3.91
N PHE A 108 24.88 10.82 4.00
CA PHE A 108 24.52 9.96 2.87
C PHE A 108 23.93 10.73 1.68
N HIS A 109 23.16 11.81 1.91
CA HIS A 109 22.67 12.68 0.84
C HIS A 109 23.81 13.38 0.11
N GLU A 110 24.78 13.89 0.86
CA GLU A 110 25.88 14.67 0.31
C GLU A 110 26.86 13.79 -0.47
N GLU A 111 27.17 12.59 0.04
CA GLU A 111 28.00 11.60 -0.65
C GLU A 111 27.39 11.18 -2.00
N HIS A 112 26.07 11.03 -2.07
CA HIS A 112 25.35 10.61 -3.28
C HIS A 112 24.75 11.76 -4.12
N ASN A 113 25.12 13.02 -3.86
CA ASN A 113 24.57 14.18 -4.59
C ASN A 113 24.77 14.08 -6.12
N LYS A 114 25.91 13.55 -6.57
CA LYS A 114 26.17 13.30 -8.01
C LYS A 114 25.14 12.35 -8.63
N ASP A 115 24.81 11.27 -7.94
CA ASP A 115 23.78 10.32 -8.37
C ASP A 115 22.38 10.94 -8.31
N ILE A 116 22.05 11.71 -7.28
CA ILE A 116 20.76 12.44 -7.19
C ILE A 116 20.56 13.37 -8.39
N ARG A 117 21.57 14.18 -8.76
CA ARG A 117 21.49 15.08 -9.92
C ARG A 117 21.35 14.31 -11.23
N LYS A 118 22.04 13.17 -11.34
CA LYS A 118 21.91 12.28 -12.49
C LYS A 118 20.53 11.65 -12.57
N PHE A 119 19.99 11.19 -11.45
CA PHE A 119 18.66 10.60 -11.34
C PHE A 119 17.58 11.55 -11.84
N ARG A 120 17.64 12.83 -11.45
CA ARG A 120 16.71 13.85 -11.98
C ARG A 120 16.77 14.03 -13.49
N ARG A 121 17.95 13.94 -14.09
CA ARG A 121 18.09 13.99 -15.55
C ARG A 121 17.48 12.74 -16.19
N VAL A 122 17.71 11.57 -15.60
CA VAL A 122 17.12 10.30 -16.05
C VAL A 122 15.61 10.31 -15.95
N LEU A 123 15.01 10.87 -14.89
CA LEU A 123 13.54 11.03 -14.79
C LEU A 123 12.94 11.78 -15.99
N LYS A 124 13.64 12.82 -16.49
CA LYS A 124 13.22 13.54 -17.71
C LYS A 124 13.29 12.64 -18.95
N ILE A 125 14.32 11.79 -19.05
CA ILE A 125 14.44 10.81 -20.15
C ILE A 125 13.28 9.80 -20.08
N ILE A 126 13.01 9.25 -18.90
CA ILE A 126 11.90 8.31 -18.68
C ILE A 126 10.58 8.94 -19.12
N LYS A 127 10.34 10.21 -18.78
CA LYS A 127 9.14 10.95 -19.18
C LYS A 127 8.96 11.01 -20.69
N TRP A 128 10.03 11.35 -21.41
CA TRP A 128 10.00 11.49 -22.87
C TRP A 128 9.86 10.14 -23.59
N PHE A 129 10.39 9.06 -23.00
CA PHE A 129 10.40 7.73 -23.61
C PHE A 129 9.57 6.71 -22.82
N SER A 130 8.44 7.15 -22.24
CA SER A 130 7.68 6.36 -21.27
C SER A 130 7.30 4.97 -21.76
N LEU A 131 6.94 4.82 -23.04
CA LEU A 131 6.57 3.53 -23.64
C LEU A 131 7.73 2.51 -23.63
N ALA A 132 8.98 2.96 -23.80
CA ALA A 132 10.13 2.06 -23.72
C ALA A 132 10.38 1.63 -22.26
N PHE A 133 10.30 2.58 -21.33
CA PHE A 133 10.58 2.34 -19.90
C PHE A 133 9.48 1.56 -19.17
N VAL A 134 8.30 1.40 -19.76
CA VAL A 134 7.28 0.44 -19.28
C VAL A 134 7.81 -1.00 -19.28
N PHE A 135 8.68 -1.36 -20.22
CA PHE A 135 9.23 -2.72 -20.35
C PHE A 135 10.58 -2.90 -19.67
N ILE A 136 11.14 -1.85 -19.06
CA ILE A 136 12.46 -1.88 -18.42
C ILE A 136 12.26 -1.91 -16.90
N PRO A 137 12.70 -2.97 -16.20
CA PRO A 137 12.69 -3.01 -14.74
C PRO A 137 13.65 -2.00 -14.10
N ILE A 138 13.34 -1.52 -12.89
CA ILE A 138 14.17 -0.54 -12.17
C ILE A 138 15.62 -1.03 -12.01
N LYS A 139 15.83 -2.30 -11.64
CA LYS A 139 17.20 -2.86 -11.49
C LYS A 139 18.03 -2.79 -12.78
N VAL A 140 17.37 -2.89 -13.93
CA VAL A 140 18.02 -2.80 -15.25
C VAL A 140 18.29 -1.33 -15.58
N LEU A 141 17.34 -0.43 -15.30
CA LEU A 141 17.52 1.01 -15.48
C LEU A 141 18.74 1.51 -14.70
N LEU A 142 18.86 1.13 -13.43
CA LEU A 142 19.98 1.58 -12.59
C LEU A 142 21.34 1.18 -13.18
N LYS A 143 21.42 0.00 -13.80
CA LYS A 143 22.62 -0.50 -14.50
C LYS A 143 22.87 0.21 -15.81
N ILE A 144 21.84 0.39 -16.66
CA ILE A 144 21.94 1.08 -17.96
C ILE A 144 22.52 2.48 -17.79
N PHE A 145 22.07 3.19 -16.76
CA PHE A 145 22.55 4.53 -16.48
C PHE A 145 23.77 4.55 -15.57
N TRP A 146 24.36 3.44 -15.14
CA TRP A 146 25.55 3.41 -14.25
C TRP A 146 25.38 4.20 -12.95
N PHE A 147 24.28 4.01 -12.22
CA PHE A 147 24.18 4.52 -10.84
C PHE A 147 25.08 3.74 -9.90
N SER A 148 25.56 4.37 -8.82
CA SER A 148 26.30 3.64 -7.79
C SER A 148 25.39 2.59 -7.11
N LYS A 149 26.00 1.48 -6.68
CA LYS A 149 25.28 0.39 -6.01
C LYS A 149 24.63 0.87 -4.72
N GLU A 150 25.35 1.65 -3.92
CA GLU A 150 24.85 2.21 -2.66
C GLU A 150 23.65 3.14 -2.86
N PHE A 151 23.69 4.01 -3.88
CA PHE A 151 22.54 4.85 -4.23
C PHE A 151 21.31 4.01 -4.62
N GLY A 152 21.52 2.97 -5.43
CA GLY A 152 20.46 2.03 -5.81
C GLY A 152 19.84 1.32 -4.60
N ASP A 153 20.68 0.65 -3.81
CA ASP A 153 20.26 -0.29 -2.76
C ASP A 153 19.75 0.41 -1.50
N TYR A 154 20.34 1.55 -1.12
CA TYR A 154 20.01 2.23 0.14
C TYR A 154 19.16 3.49 -0.03
N MET A 155 19.11 4.09 -1.23
CA MET A 155 18.24 5.25 -1.49
C MET A 155 17.03 4.87 -2.35
N ILE A 156 17.26 4.34 -3.56
CA ILE A 156 16.18 4.12 -4.52
C ILE A 156 15.27 2.97 -4.12
N MET A 157 15.81 1.78 -3.82
CA MET A 157 14.98 0.61 -3.50
C MET A 157 14.09 0.82 -2.26
N PRO A 158 14.62 1.29 -1.10
CA PRO A 158 13.79 1.50 0.09
C PRO A 158 12.73 2.58 -0.14
N SER A 159 13.08 3.68 -0.83
CA SER A 159 12.10 4.72 -1.17
C SER A 159 10.91 4.15 -1.92
N LEU A 160 11.17 3.34 -2.96
CA LEU A 160 10.11 2.81 -3.81
C LEU A 160 9.32 1.71 -3.12
N ALA A 161 10.00 0.82 -2.38
CA ALA A 161 9.35 -0.27 -1.66
C ALA A 161 8.33 0.26 -0.65
N LEU A 162 8.67 1.34 0.07
CA LEU A 162 7.79 1.98 1.03
C LEU A 162 6.48 2.50 0.40
N PHE A 163 6.56 3.20 -0.74
CA PHE A 163 5.36 3.81 -1.34
C PHE A 163 4.56 2.86 -2.23
N LEU A 164 5.22 1.91 -2.88
CA LEU A 164 4.55 0.95 -3.74
C LEU A 164 4.02 -0.26 -2.96
N GLY A 165 4.49 -0.47 -1.73
CA GLY A 165 4.18 -1.67 -0.95
C GLY A 165 4.72 -2.95 -1.61
N THR A 166 5.72 -2.83 -2.49
CA THR A 166 6.23 -3.95 -3.29
C THR A 166 7.33 -4.74 -2.59
N GLY A 167 7.83 -4.27 -1.45
CA GLY A 167 8.86 -4.94 -0.67
C GLY A 167 10.04 -5.39 -1.54
N ASN A 168 10.41 -6.66 -1.45
CA ASN A 168 11.53 -7.23 -2.21
C ASN A 168 11.26 -7.40 -3.72
N ALA A 169 10.01 -7.22 -4.19
CA ALA A 169 9.68 -7.26 -5.61
C ALA A 169 9.93 -5.92 -6.33
N THR A 170 10.24 -4.85 -5.57
CA THR A 170 10.54 -3.51 -6.08
C THR A 170 11.54 -3.47 -7.26
N PRO A 171 12.64 -4.25 -7.27
CA PRO A 171 13.61 -4.22 -8.36
C PRO A 171 13.03 -4.62 -9.73
N ASP A 172 11.95 -5.39 -9.74
CA ASP A 172 11.27 -5.91 -10.93
C ASP A 172 10.12 -5.02 -11.43
N VAL A 173 9.75 -3.98 -10.66
CA VAL A 173 8.73 -3.02 -11.08
C VAL A 173 9.22 -2.22 -12.28
N ASN A 174 8.29 -1.86 -13.17
CA ASN A 174 8.60 -1.04 -14.34
C ASN A 174 9.21 0.31 -13.93
N SER A 175 10.21 0.75 -14.68
CA SER A 175 10.94 1.98 -14.34
C SER A 175 10.17 3.26 -14.65
N VAL A 176 9.10 3.19 -15.46
CA VAL A 176 8.22 4.34 -15.70
C VAL A 176 7.57 4.85 -14.40
N ILE A 177 7.41 4.00 -13.38
CA ILE A 177 6.86 4.41 -12.07
C ILE A 177 7.72 5.48 -11.38
N LEU A 178 9.03 5.51 -11.65
CA LEU A 178 9.94 6.52 -11.10
C LEU A 178 9.52 7.93 -11.54
N GLU A 179 9.16 8.10 -12.81
CA GLU A 179 8.68 9.40 -13.29
C GLU A 179 7.35 9.78 -12.65
N ARG A 180 6.47 8.81 -12.41
CA ARG A 180 5.18 9.07 -11.76
C ARG A 180 5.36 9.49 -10.30
N LEU A 181 6.24 8.82 -9.56
CA LEU A 181 6.48 9.11 -8.14
C LEU A 181 7.28 10.39 -7.89
N TYR A 182 8.24 10.73 -8.75
CA TYR A 182 9.13 11.89 -8.54
C TYR A 182 8.78 13.09 -9.44
N GLY A 183 8.09 12.87 -10.56
CA GLY A 183 7.89 13.88 -11.61
C GLY A 183 6.44 14.32 -11.81
N SER A 184 5.46 13.63 -11.22
CA SER A 184 4.05 13.95 -11.41
C SER A 184 3.53 14.93 -10.35
N PRO A 185 2.94 16.07 -10.74
CA PRO A 185 2.31 16.99 -9.78
C PRO A 185 1.01 16.44 -9.19
N THR A 186 0.46 15.35 -9.74
CA THR A 186 -0.85 14.81 -9.32
C THR A 186 -0.75 13.53 -8.49
N VAL A 187 0.30 12.73 -8.70
CA VAL A 187 0.50 11.44 -8.03
C VAL A 187 1.91 11.27 -7.47
N GLY A 188 2.78 12.27 -7.66
CA GLY A 188 4.18 12.19 -7.29
C GLY A 188 4.37 12.48 -5.82
N MET A 189 4.64 11.42 -5.05
CA MET A 189 4.96 11.51 -3.62
C MET A 189 6.21 12.35 -3.36
N TRP A 190 7.19 12.28 -4.25
CA TRP A 190 8.44 13.04 -4.16
C TRP A 190 8.49 14.22 -5.13
N TYR A 191 7.33 14.63 -5.64
CA TYR A 191 7.24 15.80 -6.50
C TYR A 191 7.49 17.07 -5.69
N ASP A 192 8.62 17.71 -5.96
CA ASP A 192 8.99 18.99 -5.38
C ASP A 192 8.62 20.13 -6.36
N PRO A 193 7.58 20.95 -6.06
CA PRO A 193 7.17 22.06 -6.90
C PRO A 193 8.24 23.16 -7.03
N GLU A 194 9.09 23.34 -6.01
CA GLU A 194 10.17 24.33 -6.03
C GLU A 194 11.29 23.93 -7.00
N THR A 195 11.57 22.63 -7.12
CA THR A 195 12.55 22.13 -8.11
C THR A 195 11.99 22.03 -9.52
N ALA A 196 10.66 21.93 -9.64
CA ALA A 196 9.96 22.03 -10.92
C ALA A 196 9.96 23.48 -11.45
N ASP A 197 10.02 24.46 -10.54
CA ASP A 197 10.19 25.87 -10.87
C ASP A 197 11.64 26.19 -11.30
N LYS A 198 11.84 26.26 -12.61
CA LYS A 198 13.14 26.56 -13.23
C LYS A 198 13.72 27.93 -12.83
N SER A 199 12.91 28.83 -12.29
CA SER A 199 13.35 30.18 -11.87
C SER A 199 14.10 30.17 -10.53
N LYS A 200 13.85 29.18 -9.67
CA LYS A 200 14.33 29.18 -8.28
C LYS A 200 15.76 28.67 -8.08
N LYS A 201 16.46 28.19 -9.11
CA LYS A 201 17.87 27.69 -9.08
C LYS A 201 18.26 26.82 -7.86
N LYS A 202 17.30 26.20 -7.16
CA LYS A 202 17.59 25.29 -6.06
C LYS A 202 17.88 23.91 -6.63
N GLU A 203 19.07 23.37 -6.35
CA GLU A 203 19.30 21.94 -6.44
C GLU A 203 18.53 21.29 -5.29
N GLY A 204 17.33 20.77 -5.56
CA GLY A 204 16.55 20.14 -4.49
C GLY A 204 17.21 18.87 -3.96
N ILE A 205 16.56 18.23 -3.01
CA ILE A 205 16.92 16.90 -2.51
C ILE A 205 15.94 15.88 -3.08
N LEU A 206 16.35 14.61 -3.19
CA LEU A 206 15.53 13.58 -3.85
C LEU A 206 14.14 13.44 -3.20
N SER A 207 14.03 13.79 -1.92
CA SER A 207 12.89 13.56 -1.02
C SER A 207 12.62 14.79 -0.13
N GLY A 208 12.86 16.01 -0.61
CA GLY A 208 12.78 17.23 0.21
C GLY A 208 11.36 17.80 0.40
N ASN A 209 10.37 17.27 -0.31
CA ASN A 209 8.96 17.64 -0.16
C ASN A 209 8.32 16.69 0.86
N ASN A 210 7.61 17.24 1.86
CA ASN A 210 6.78 16.42 2.75
C ASN A 210 5.42 16.24 2.06
N PRO A 211 5.14 15.09 1.41
CA PRO A 211 3.86 14.91 0.75
C PRO A 211 2.73 14.92 1.79
N GLU A 212 1.60 15.52 1.42
CA GLU A 212 0.38 15.43 2.22
C GLU A 212 -0.09 13.98 2.28
N MET A 213 0.04 13.40 3.48
CA MET A 213 -0.39 12.05 3.83
C MET A 213 -1.52 12.11 4.83
N VAL A 214 -2.35 11.07 4.82
CA VAL A 214 -3.39 10.88 5.83
C VAL A 214 -3.30 9.48 6.43
N VAL A 215 -3.67 9.37 7.70
CA VAL A 215 -3.94 8.09 8.35
C VAL A 215 -5.41 7.72 8.18
N PHE A 216 -5.65 6.43 8.00
CA PHE A 216 -7.00 5.89 7.87
C PHE A 216 -7.63 5.68 9.25
N PRO A 217 -8.97 5.69 9.34
CA PRO A 217 -9.69 5.36 10.57
C PRO A 217 -9.45 3.90 10.99
N ASN A 218 -10.08 3.48 12.09
CA ASN A 218 -10.15 2.08 12.48
C ASN A 218 -10.83 1.27 11.36
N LEU A 219 -10.03 0.53 10.59
CA LEU A 219 -10.48 -0.18 9.40
C LEU A 219 -11.44 -1.32 9.75
N SER A 220 -11.21 -2.06 10.83
CA SER A 220 -12.12 -3.12 11.27
C SER A 220 -13.52 -2.57 11.59
N GLN A 221 -13.60 -1.46 12.31
CA GLN A 221 -14.87 -0.80 12.60
C GLN A 221 -15.52 -0.20 11.35
N PHE A 222 -14.72 0.44 10.48
CA PHE A 222 -15.22 0.98 9.22
C PHE A 222 -15.86 -0.09 8.34
N TYR A 223 -15.17 -1.22 8.12
CA TYR A 223 -15.71 -2.30 7.28
C TYR A 223 -16.94 -2.95 7.90
N GLU A 224 -17.02 -3.07 9.23
CA GLU A 224 -18.21 -3.56 9.91
C GLU A 224 -19.39 -2.58 9.78
N THR A 225 -19.17 -1.27 9.91
CA THR A 225 -20.20 -0.26 9.64
C THR A 225 -20.68 -0.34 8.19
N TRP A 226 -19.75 -0.45 7.25
CA TRP A 226 -20.08 -0.57 5.83
C TRP A 226 -20.86 -1.86 5.53
N ARG A 227 -20.49 -2.98 6.16
CA ARG A 227 -21.23 -4.25 6.07
C ARG A 227 -22.68 -4.08 6.52
N LYS A 228 -22.90 -3.47 7.70
CA LYS A 228 -24.26 -3.19 8.22
C LYS A 228 -25.05 -2.28 7.27
N SER A 229 -24.39 -1.27 6.69
CA SER A 229 -25.00 -0.38 5.68
C SER A 229 -25.42 -1.13 4.41
N LEU A 230 -24.65 -2.12 3.95
CA LEU A 230 -25.02 -2.98 2.81
C LEU A 230 -26.19 -3.90 3.16
N VAL A 231 -26.16 -4.55 4.33
CA VAL A 231 -27.27 -5.39 4.80
C VAL A 231 -28.57 -4.59 4.93
N GLY A 232 -28.49 -3.35 5.46
CA GLY A 232 -29.64 -2.45 5.53
C GLY A 232 -30.20 -2.03 4.16
N ARG A 233 -29.41 -2.18 3.09
CA ARG A 233 -29.83 -1.98 1.68
C ARG A 233 -30.33 -3.25 0.99
N GLY A 234 -30.42 -4.37 1.72
CA GLY A 234 -30.89 -5.65 1.18
C GLY A 234 -29.81 -6.50 0.51
N VAL A 235 -28.52 -6.15 0.67
CA VAL A 235 -27.42 -7.03 0.24
C VAL A 235 -27.26 -8.17 1.25
N ASP A 236 -27.21 -9.40 0.75
CA ASP A 236 -26.95 -10.58 1.58
C ASP A 236 -25.44 -10.77 1.77
N VAL A 237 -24.91 -10.41 2.93
CA VAL A 237 -23.48 -10.54 3.23
C VAL A 237 -23.24 -11.69 4.21
N ARG A 238 -22.55 -12.74 3.75
CA ARG A 238 -22.26 -13.94 4.55
C ARG A 238 -20.76 -14.08 4.79
N LEU A 239 -20.37 -14.04 6.06
CA LEU A 239 -19.01 -14.26 6.54
C LEU A 239 -18.80 -15.76 6.83
N ASN A 240 -17.55 -16.19 7.01
CA ASN A 240 -17.17 -17.60 7.18
C ASN A 240 -17.78 -18.52 6.12
N THR A 241 -17.96 -18.02 4.89
CA THR A 241 -18.64 -18.71 3.81
C THR A 241 -17.74 -18.69 2.57
N GLU A 242 -17.13 -19.84 2.27
CA GLU A 242 -16.19 -19.98 1.17
C GLU A 242 -16.88 -20.51 -0.10
N VAL A 243 -16.59 -19.89 -1.25
CA VAL A 243 -16.88 -20.50 -2.55
C VAL A 243 -15.77 -21.49 -2.89
N ILE A 244 -16.10 -22.77 -2.93
CA ILE A 244 -15.14 -23.85 -3.15
C ILE A 244 -14.78 -23.95 -4.63
N GLU A 245 -15.80 -24.02 -5.49
CA GLU A 245 -15.65 -24.14 -6.94
C GLU A 245 -16.89 -23.63 -7.70
N VAL A 246 -16.67 -23.26 -8.96
CA VAL A 246 -17.74 -23.07 -9.95
C VAL A 246 -18.02 -24.41 -10.62
N LEU A 247 -19.23 -24.93 -10.42
CA LEU A 247 -19.68 -26.19 -11.01
C LEU A 247 -20.08 -26.00 -12.47
N GLU A 248 -20.80 -24.91 -12.77
CA GLU A 248 -21.28 -24.57 -14.12
C GLU A 248 -21.25 -23.05 -14.32
N ARG A 249 -20.86 -22.59 -15.52
CA ARG A 249 -20.93 -21.18 -15.93
C ARG A 249 -21.30 -21.09 -17.40
N GLY A 250 -22.30 -20.28 -17.74
CA GLY A 250 -22.64 -20.01 -19.14
C GLY A 250 -23.83 -19.08 -19.31
N LYS A 251 -24.49 -19.16 -20.47
CA LYS A 251 -25.64 -18.29 -20.81
C LYS A 251 -26.86 -18.46 -19.88
N LYS A 252 -26.92 -19.56 -19.12
CA LYS A 252 -28.00 -19.89 -18.19
C LYS A 252 -27.72 -19.45 -16.75
N GLY A 253 -26.57 -18.80 -16.51
CA GLY A 253 -26.14 -18.40 -15.18
C GLY A 253 -24.90 -19.16 -14.70
N VAL A 254 -24.72 -19.17 -13.39
CA VAL A 254 -23.58 -19.71 -12.66
C VAL A 254 -24.09 -20.58 -11.52
N LYS A 255 -23.54 -21.79 -11.39
CA LYS A 255 -23.74 -22.65 -10.21
C LYS A 255 -22.45 -22.77 -9.44
N VAL A 256 -22.50 -22.46 -8.16
CA VAL A 256 -21.33 -22.50 -7.27
C VAL A 256 -21.55 -23.48 -6.14
N HIS A 257 -20.46 -24.14 -5.74
CA HIS A 257 -20.41 -24.92 -4.52
C HIS A 257 -19.90 -24.03 -3.39
N VAL A 258 -20.71 -23.85 -2.36
CA VAL A 258 -20.47 -22.98 -1.21
C VAL A 258 -20.34 -23.81 0.05
N LYS A 259 -19.41 -23.43 0.92
CA LYS A 259 -19.19 -24.06 2.22
C LYS A 259 -19.29 -23.02 3.32
N ASN A 260 -20.22 -23.21 4.24
CA ASN A 260 -20.24 -22.48 5.49
C ASN A 260 -19.24 -23.13 6.46
N ILE A 261 -18.20 -22.40 6.82
CA ILE A 261 -17.11 -22.87 7.68
C ILE A 261 -17.56 -22.87 9.16
N GLY A 262 -18.61 -22.12 9.50
CA GLY A 262 -19.20 -22.06 10.83
C GLY A 262 -18.25 -21.55 11.94
N ASN A 263 -18.83 -21.11 13.06
CA ASN A 263 -18.05 -20.86 14.27
C ASN A 263 -18.08 -22.13 15.14
N ASN A 264 -17.05 -22.98 15.07
CA ASN A 264 -16.74 -24.05 16.04
C ASN A 264 -17.84 -25.09 16.41
N THR A 265 -19.00 -25.16 15.73
CA THR A 265 -20.08 -26.11 16.06
C THR A 265 -20.09 -27.40 15.22
N GLY A 266 -19.06 -27.63 14.39
CA GLY A 266 -18.78 -28.95 13.81
C GLY A 266 -19.68 -29.42 12.67
N ARG A 267 -20.58 -28.57 12.15
CA ARG A 267 -21.30 -28.84 10.89
C ARG A 267 -20.90 -27.79 9.85
N ASN A 268 -19.95 -28.17 9.00
CA ASN A 268 -19.73 -27.47 7.75
C ASN A 268 -20.91 -27.80 6.83
N GLU A 269 -21.77 -26.83 6.57
CA GLU A 269 -22.87 -27.00 5.63
C GLU A 269 -22.36 -26.65 4.23
N GLU A 270 -22.43 -27.62 3.33
CA GLU A 270 -22.03 -27.48 1.93
C GLU A 270 -23.30 -27.45 1.08
N THR A 271 -23.46 -26.39 0.28
CA THR A 271 -24.64 -26.12 -0.53
C THR A 271 -24.27 -25.77 -1.96
N VAL A 272 -25.19 -26.06 -2.88
CA VAL A 272 -25.07 -25.58 -4.26
C VAL A 272 -26.04 -24.42 -4.45
N GLU A 273 -25.52 -23.30 -4.91
CA GLU A 273 -26.27 -22.06 -5.11
C GLU A 273 -26.19 -21.61 -6.57
N GLU A 274 -27.28 -21.02 -7.06
CA GLU A 274 -27.40 -20.56 -8.45
C GLU A 274 -27.56 -19.04 -8.50
N TYR A 275 -26.80 -18.43 -9.41
CA TYR A 275 -26.75 -16.98 -9.65
C TYR A 275 -26.80 -16.69 -11.15
N ASP A 276 -27.19 -15.48 -11.54
CA ASP A 276 -27.12 -15.06 -12.95
C ASP A 276 -25.69 -14.66 -13.34
N GLU A 277 -24.98 -13.98 -12.43
CA GLU A 277 -23.63 -13.45 -12.66
C GLU A 277 -22.73 -13.69 -11.45
N ILE A 278 -21.42 -13.75 -11.68
CA ILE A 278 -20.39 -13.86 -10.63
C ILE A 278 -19.30 -12.81 -10.84
N VAL A 279 -18.89 -12.17 -9.75
CA VAL A 279 -17.79 -11.20 -9.69
C VAL A 279 -16.73 -11.72 -8.72
N PHE A 280 -15.53 -11.97 -9.22
CA PHE A 280 -14.38 -12.31 -8.37
C PHE A 280 -13.72 -11.04 -7.85
N ALA A 281 -13.84 -10.81 -6.54
CA ALA A 281 -13.15 -9.76 -5.79
C ALA A 281 -12.09 -10.35 -4.84
N CYS A 282 -11.48 -11.46 -5.27
CA CYS A 282 -10.43 -12.20 -4.58
C CYS A 282 -9.12 -12.19 -5.40
N LEU A 283 -8.06 -12.81 -4.85
CA LEU A 283 -6.79 -12.95 -5.56
C LEU A 283 -6.95 -13.76 -6.85
N ALA A 284 -6.09 -13.49 -7.84
CA ALA A 284 -6.18 -14.11 -9.16
C ALA A 284 -5.98 -15.64 -9.13
N ASP A 285 -5.08 -16.13 -8.29
CA ASP A 285 -4.86 -17.56 -8.06
C ASP A 285 -6.06 -18.23 -7.37
N THR A 286 -6.69 -17.53 -6.43
CA THR A 286 -7.93 -17.96 -5.77
C THR A 286 -9.07 -18.03 -6.79
N ALA A 287 -9.26 -17.01 -7.63
CA ALA A 287 -10.25 -17.04 -8.71
C ALA A 287 -9.99 -18.18 -9.69
N LYS A 288 -8.72 -18.43 -10.05
CA LYS A 288 -8.33 -19.56 -10.90
C LYS A 288 -8.66 -20.91 -10.26
N ARG A 289 -8.39 -21.07 -8.96
CA ARG A 289 -8.73 -22.27 -8.19
C ARG A 289 -10.23 -22.50 -8.19
N ILE A 290 -11.01 -21.48 -7.84
CA ILE A 290 -12.48 -21.55 -7.78
C ILE A 290 -13.07 -21.85 -9.17
N LEU A 291 -12.57 -21.22 -10.22
CA LEU A 291 -13.02 -21.52 -11.59
C LEU A 291 -12.72 -22.96 -12.02
N GLY A 292 -11.64 -23.57 -11.51
CA GLY A 292 -11.30 -24.98 -11.75
C GLY A 292 -11.42 -25.39 -13.22
N LYS A 293 -12.28 -26.37 -13.51
CA LYS A 293 -12.54 -26.89 -14.86
C LYS A 293 -13.30 -25.92 -15.75
N GLN A 294 -14.05 -24.97 -15.18
CA GLN A 294 -14.84 -23.95 -15.89
C GLN A 294 -13.99 -22.76 -16.38
N ALA A 295 -12.72 -22.68 -15.98
CA ALA A 295 -11.78 -21.72 -16.54
C ALA A 295 -11.55 -22.00 -18.03
N THR A 296 -11.57 -20.97 -18.85
CA THR A 296 -11.09 -21.04 -20.24
C THR A 296 -9.56 -21.11 -20.26
N TRP A 297 -8.99 -21.48 -21.41
CA TRP A 297 -7.53 -21.47 -21.57
C TRP A 297 -6.94 -20.07 -21.35
N ARG A 298 -7.63 -19.00 -21.80
CA ARG A 298 -7.19 -17.61 -21.60
C ARG A 298 -7.22 -17.22 -20.13
N GLU A 299 -8.27 -17.56 -19.39
CA GLU A 299 -8.36 -17.29 -17.94
C GLU A 299 -7.28 -18.05 -17.18
N ARG A 300 -7.04 -19.34 -17.49
CA ARG A 300 -5.95 -20.12 -16.87
C ARG A 300 -4.59 -19.48 -17.07
N PHE A 301 -4.35 -18.96 -18.28
CA PHE A 301 -3.11 -18.28 -18.62
C PHE A 301 -2.96 -16.95 -17.87
N ILE A 302 -3.96 -16.06 -17.95
CA ILE A 302 -3.91 -14.72 -17.33
C ILE A 302 -3.83 -14.83 -15.81
N LEU A 303 -4.77 -15.54 -15.19
CA LEU A 303 -4.85 -15.66 -13.73
C LEU A 303 -3.63 -16.43 -13.16
N GLY A 304 -3.10 -17.39 -13.94
CA GLY A 304 -1.94 -18.18 -13.57
C GLY A 304 -0.59 -17.50 -13.75
N SER A 305 -0.54 -16.32 -14.37
CA SER A 305 0.70 -15.58 -14.60
C SER A 305 1.03 -14.57 -13.49
N THR A 306 0.14 -14.45 -12.49
CA THR A 306 0.35 -13.59 -11.33
C THR A 306 1.40 -14.19 -10.39
N LYS A 307 2.24 -13.32 -9.80
CA LYS A 307 3.22 -13.69 -8.79
C LYS A 307 2.82 -13.05 -7.47
N TRP A 308 2.93 -13.82 -6.40
CA TRP A 308 2.66 -13.37 -5.05
C TRP A 308 3.95 -13.36 -4.25
N SER A 309 3.97 -12.61 -3.17
CA SER A 309 5.06 -12.60 -2.20
C SER A 309 4.43 -12.68 -0.83
N ASP A 310 4.98 -13.57 -0.01
CA ASP A 310 4.58 -13.68 1.38
C ASP A 310 5.18 -12.50 2.15
N ASP A 311 4.35 -11.85 2.94
CA ASP A 311 4.77 -10.80 3.86
C ASP A 311 4.57 -11.28 5.29
N VAL A 312 5.55 -11.00 6.15
CA VAL A 312 5.51 -11.37 7.57
C VAL A 312 5.44 -10.08 8.36
N THR A 313 4.24 -9.75 8.85
CA THR A 313 4.04 -8.60 9.72
C THR A 313 4.14 -9.02 11.18
N VAL A 314 5.10 -8.44 11.91
CA VAL A 314 5.26 -8.63 13.36
C VAL A 314 4.87 -7.35 14.08
N THR A 315 3.91 -7.43 15.00
CA THR A 315 3.58 -6.32 15.91
C THR A 315 4.42 -6.47 17.18
N HIS A 316 5.21 -5.44 17.53
CA HIS A 316 6.02 -5.43 18.75
C HIS A 316 6.09 -4.02 19.36
N TRP A 317 6.53 -3.93 20.63
CA TRP A 317 6.86 -2.68 21.32
C TRP A 317 8.32 -2.66 21.80
N ASP A 318 9.18 -3.53 21.24
CA ASP A 318 10.59 -3.64 21.62
C ASP A 318 11.39 -2.38 21.23
N ALA A 319 11.55 -1.46 22.19
CA ALA A 319 12.32 -0.24 22.02
C ALA A 319 13.82 -0.53 21.81
N ASN A 320 14.37 -1.60 22.40
CA ASN A 320 15.79 -1.94 22.22
C ASN A 320 16.06 -2.36 20.78
N TYR A 321 15.12 -3.08 20.16
CA TYR A 321 15.19 -3.40 18.74
C TYR A 321 15.21 -2.13 17.88
N MET A 322 14.31 -1.18 18.14
CA MET A 322 14.27 0.10 17.42
C MET A 322 15.59 0.89 17.57
N GLU A 323 16.07 1.07 18.80
CA GLU A 323 17.34 1.75 19.11
C GLU A 323 18.56 1.03 18.52
N ARG A 324 18.50 -0.30 18.37
CA ARG A 324 19.59 -1.07 17.76
C ARG A 324 19.59 -0.98 16.25
N HIS A 325 18.43 -0.96 15.60
CA HIS A 325 18.32 -1.14 14.15
C HIS A 325 18.03 0.13 13.35
N TYR A 326 17.59 1.21 13.99
CA TYR A 326 17.24 2.46 13.30
C TYR A 326 17.77 3.72 13.97
N THR A 327 17.60 4.86 13.30
CA THR A 327 17.82 6.19 13.86
C THR A 327 16.47 6.81 14.22
N ASN A 328 16.17 6.87 15.52
CA ASN A 328 14.84 7.28 16.00
C ASN A 328 14.72 8.80 16.24
N HIS A 329 15.84 9.50 16.36
CA HIS A 329 15.89 10.89 16.79
C HIS A 329 16.76 11.73 15.86
N PHE A 330 16.66 13.04 16.00
CA PHE A 330 17.50 13.99 15.29
C PHE A 330 18.99 13.70 15.54
N ASP A 331 19.78 13.66 14.47
CA ASP A 331 21.22 13.34 14.53
C ASP A 331 22.03 14.60 14.20
N GLU A 332 22.49 15.29 15.24
CA GLU A 332 23.28 16.52 15.12
C GLU A 332 24.63 16.29 14.41
N GLU A 333 25.24 15.11 14.58
CA GLU A 333 26.52 14.78 13.98
C GLU A 333 26.39 14.63 12.46
N GLN A 334 25.33 13.95 12.01
CA GLN A 334 24.99 13.83 10.59
C GLN A 334 24.80 15.19 9.94
N VAL A 335 24.09 16.10 10.60
CA VAL A 335 23.86 17.46 10.10
C VAL A 335 25.16 18.24 10.05
N ALA A 336 25.94 18.24 11.13
CA ALA A 336 27.22 18.97 11.19
C ALA A 336 28.22 18.51 10.11
N MET A 337 28.24 17.22 9.81
CA MET A 337 29.06 16.68 8.73
C MET A 337 28.52 17.04 7.33
N ALA A 338 27.19 16.99 7.14
CA ALA A 338 26.55 17.31 5.87
C ALA A 338 26.64 18.80 5.50
N SER A 339 26.53 19.70 6.48
CA SER A 339 26.54 21.16 6.25
C SER A 339 27.85 21.71 5.66
N LYS A 340 28.92 20.89 5.57
CA LYS A 340 30.18 21.26 4.94
C LYS A 340 30.08 21.54 3.43
N THR A 341 28.95 21.22 2.79
CA THR A 341 28.75 21.39 1.34
C THR A 341 28.22 22.77 0.91
N GLY A 342 27.94 23.67 1.86
CA GLY A 342 27.59 25.07 1.57
C GLY A 342 26.14 25.31 1.12
N ARG A 343 25.28 24.29 1.19
CA ARG A 343 23.84 24.38 0.92
C ARG A 343 23.12 24.93 2.16
N ASP A 344 22.21 25.89 1.98
CA ASP A 344 21.38 26.38 3.09
C ASP A 344 20.25 25.39 3.41
N ASP A 345 20.39 24.71 4.54
CA ASP A 345 19.44 23.74 5.08
C ASP A 345 18.73 24.24 6.35
N SER A 346 18.86 25.52 6.70
CA SER A 346 18.45 26.04 8.02
C SER A 346 16.99 25.69 8.38
N ALA A 347 16.07 25.78 7.41
CA ALA A 347 14.66 25.41 7.62
C ALA A 347 14.46 23.90 7.86
N ARG A 348 15.18 23.05 7.13
CA ARG A 348 15.10 21.59 7.25
C ARG A 348 15.73 21.11 8.56
N ILE A 349 16.83 21.72 8.97
CA ILE A 349 17.47 21.49 10.27
C ILE A 349 16.53 21.91 11.41
N ALA A 350 15.86 23.06 11.30
CA ALA A 350 14.87 23.48 12.28
C ALA A 350 13.71 22.47 12.38
N GLN A 351 13.17 22.01 11.25
CA GLN A 351 12.16 20.95 11.24
C GLN A 351 12.68 19.64 11.85
N GLY A 352 13.93 19.28 11.58
CA GLY A 352 14.56 18.06 12.09
C GLY A 352 14.64 17.98 13.60
N LYS A 353 14.58 19.10 14.34
CA LYS A 353 14.56 19.08 15.81
C LYS A 353 13.34 18.38 16.40
N GLU A 354 12.25 18.28 15.63
CA GLU A 354 11.01 17.56 15.98
C GLU A 354 10.94 16.20 15.25
N PHE A 355 12.10 15.62 14.90
CA PHE A 355 12.14 14.36 14.16
C PHE A 355 11.54 13.22 14.97
N SER A 356 10.41 12.72 14.47
CA SER A 356 9.63 11.63 15.04
C SER A 356 9.14 10.76 13.89
N PRO A 357 9.98 9.82 13.39
CA PRO A 357 9.66 9.03 12.21
C PRO A 357 8.45 8.14 12.45
N MET A 358 7.57 8.11 11.46
CA MET A 358 6.47 7.13 11.42
C MET A 358 6.85 5.88 10.67
N TYR A 359 7.76 5.99 9.71
CA TYR A 359 8.23 4.86 8.93
C TYR A 359 9.73 4.71 9.08
N TYR A 360 10.13 3.46 9.15
CA TYR A 360 11.51 3.05 9.18
C TYR A 360 11.69 2.00 8.10
N ILE A 361 12.71 2.16 7.28
CA ILE A 361 12.97 1.17 6.26
C ILE A 361 14.46 1.05 6.03
N LYS A 362 14.95 -0.18 5.96
CA LYS A 362 16.35 -0.44 5.64
C LYS A 362 16.50 -1.74 4.89
N PRO A 363 17.49 -1.84 4.00
CA PRO A 363 18.02 -3.13 3.61
C PRO A 363 18.83 -3.75 4.76
N TYR A 364 19.11 -5.06 4.69
CA TYR A 364 20.11 -5.69 5.56
C TYR A 364 21.51 -5.55 4.95
N ASP A 365 22.51 -5.18 5.76
CA ASP A 365 23.87 -4.96 5.26
C ASP A 365 24.47 -6.23 4.62
N GLN A 366 24.13 -7.42 5.14
CA GLN A 366 24.58 -8.70 4.60
C GLN A 366 23.81 -9.13 3.35
N GLU A 367 22.55 -8.70 3.22
CA GLU A 367 21.65 -9.04 2.12
C GLU A 367 20.89 -7.78 1.64
N PRO A 368 21.55 -6.89 0.88
CA PRO A 368 20.95 -5.60 0.52
C PRO A 368 19.71 -5.68 -0.39
N ASP A 369 19.42 -6.86 -0.92
CA ASP A 369 18.21 -7.18 -1.68
C ASP A 369 17.00 -7.51 -0.80
N LYS A 370 17.20 -7.64 0.52
CA LYS A 370 16.17 -7.88 1.52
C LYS A 370 15.86 -6.59 2.28
N LEU A 371 14.60 -6.21 2.32
CA LEU A 371 14.11 -5.01 2.99
C LEU A 371 13.32 -5.35 4.25
N GLU A 372 13.54 -4.55 5.29
CA GLU A 372 12.75 -4.53 6.51
C GLU A 372 12.08 -3.16 6.63
N MET A 373 10.77 -3.16 6.84
CA MET A 373 9.96 -1.96 6.96
C MET A 373 9.17 -2.01 8.26
N ILE A 374 9.20 -0.92 9.02
CA ILE A 374 8.42 -0.71 10.23
C ILE A 374 7.61 0.56 10.05
N SER A 375 6.37 0.49 10.50
CA SER A 375 5.48 1.62 10.63
C SER A 375 5.07 1.75 12.09
N ILE A 376 5.26 2.92 12.66
CA ILE A 376 4.74 3.28 13.96
C ILE A 376 3.34 3.88 13.72
N PRO A 377 2.27 3.27 14.25
CA PRO A 377 0.95 3.88 14.19
C PRO A 377 1.04 5.23 14.89
N THR A 378 0.62 6.28 14.22
CA THR A 378 0.59 7.62 14.83
C THR A 378 -0.43 7.56 15.96
N LEU A 379 0.06 7.63 17.19
CA LEU A 379 -0.72 7.80 18.42
C LEU A 379 -1.25 9.24 18.46
N THR A 380 -2.04 9.63 17.47
CA THR A 380 -2.95 10.75 17.69
C THR A 380 -3.99 10.26 18.68
N SER A 381 -3.87 10.73 19.92
CA SER A 381 -4.93 10.64 20.92
C SER A 381 -6.22 11.13 20.26
N PHE A 382 -7.16 10.22 20.04
CA PHE A 382 -8.49 10.54 19.50
C PHE A 382 -9.50 10.57 20.64
#